data_AF-A0A9E4J1G8-F1
#
_entry.id   AF-A0A9E4J1G8-F1
#
_cell.length_a   1.000
_cell.length_b   1.000
_cell.length_c   1.000
_cell.angle_alpha   90.00
_cell.angle_beta   90.00
_cell.angle_gamma   90.00
#
_symmetry.space_group_name_H-M   'P 1'
#
loop_
_entity.id
_entity.type
_entity.pdbx_description
1 polymer ?
#
loop_
_entity_poly.entity_id
_entity_poly.type
_entity_poly.pdbx_seq_one_letter_code
_entity_poly.pdbx_strand_id
1 'polypeptide(L)'
;MSDRNSRNRTLMDTARAIAAEQPPAAIEAAAAERVRSAVAAATAGAGAGDLESSETSASIETLTRCADYQARMPALVAGTLPEAQRLLVEDHTRECIPCRKHLQAVRAGRAVSDAPSGPAAPARVGRYYAAAAAVAGVAATGVWLSQQILQPPQDGIVQVQNVDGRMFVAASGGDSELVPLAPGDAIDGGV
;
A
#
# COMPACT_ATOMS: atom_id res chain seq x y z
N MET A 1 45.82 33.07 12.36
CA MET A 1 45.40 31.80 11.69
C MET A 1 46.55 30.80 11.49
N SER A 2 47.83 31.21 11.48
CA SER A 2 48.97 30.29 11.24
C SER A 2 49.22 29.23 12.33
N ASP A 3 48.95 29.56 13.59
CA ASP A 3 49.24 28.72 14.76
C ASP A 3 48.29 27.50 14.91
N ARG A 4 47.08 27.58 14.36
CA ARG A 4 46.15 26.42 14.36
C ARG A 4 46.56 25.36 13.34
N ASN A 5 47.15 25.78 12.23
CA ASN A 5 47.55 24.90 11.13
C ASN A 5 48.84 24.12 11.48
N SER A 6 49.81 24.77 12.15
CA SER A 6 51.01 24.08 12.65
C SER A 6 50.66 22.97 13.62
N ARG A 7 49.77 23.25 14.59
CA ARG A 7 49.33 22.25 15.59
C ARG A 7 48.62 21.05 14.96
N ASN A 8 47.74 21.28 13.98
CA ASN A 8 47.05 20.18 13.29
C ASN A 8 48.06 19.28 12.54
N ARG A 9 49.04 19.90 11.87
CA ARG A 9 50.09 19.18 11.16
C ARG A 9 50.95 18.34 12.11
N THR A 10 51.35 18.88 13.27
CA THR A 10 52.09 18.12 14.29
C THR A 10 51.27 16.93 14.80
N LEU A 11 49.97 17.10 15.04
CA LEU A 11 49.10 15.98 15.47
C LEU A 11 49.04 14.87 14.40
N MET A 12 48.87 15.24 13.12
CA MET A 12 48.83 14.27 12.03
C MET A 12 50.17 13.55 11.85
N ASP A 13 51.28 14.27 11.98
CA ASP A 13 52.63 13.68 11.91
C ASP A 13 52.88 12.72 13.08
N THR A 14 52.45 13.06 14.30
CA THR A 14 52.53 12.15 15.46
C THR A 14 51.63 10.92 15.33
N ALA A 15 50.41 11.07 14.82
CA ALA A 15 49.51 9.94 14.59
C ALA A 15 50.10 8.96 13.57
N ARG A 16 50.75 9.49 12.52
CA ARG A 16 51.44 8.67 11.51
C ARG A 16 52.65 7.95 12.10
N ALA A 17 53.42 8.62 12.97
CA ALA A 17 54.57 7.99 13.64
C ALA A 17 54.13 6.82 14.54
N ILE A 18 53.09 7.02 15.36
CA ILE A 18 52.53 5.96 16.22
C ILE A 18 51.97 4.82 15.38
N ALA A 19 51.27 5.11 14.28
CA ALA A 19 50.71 4.08 13.40
C ALA A 19 51.78 3.25 12.68
N ALA A 20 52.97 3.81 12.47
CA ALA A 20 54.11 3.11 11.87
C ALA A 20 54.90 2.26 12.88
N GLU A 21 54.66 2.44 14.18
CA GLU A 21 55.34 1.68 15.22
C GLU A 21 54.70 0.31 15.39
N GLN A 22 55.34 -0.72 14.82
CA GLN A 22 54.94 -2.11 15.02
C GLN A 22 55.49 -2.63 16.35
N PRO A 23 54.67 -3.27 17.19
CA PRO A 23 55.18 -3.98 18.36
C PRO A 23 56.11 -5.12 17.92
N PRO A 24 57.10 -5.49 18.75
CA PRO A 24 57.97 -6.62 18.46
C PRO A 24 57.15 -7.90 18.23
N ALA A 25 57.52 -8.70 17.23
CA ALA A 25 56.79 -9.92 16.83
C ALA A 25 56.54 -10.89 17.99
N ALA A 26 57.42 -10.91 19.00
CA ALA A 26 57.24 -11.71 20.21
C ALA A 26 56.01 -11.29 21.05
N ILE A 27 55.73 -9.98 21.14
CA ILE A 27 54.56 -9.45 21.86
C ILE A 27 53.29 -9.78 21.08
N GLU A 28 53.31 -9.65 19.76
CA GLU A 28 52.19 -10.03 18.90
C GLU A 28 51.85 -11.52 19.02
N ALA A 29 52.86 -12.39 18.96
CA ALA A 29 52.68 -13.83 19.11
C ALA A 29 52.10 -14.20 20.50
N ALA A 30 52.62 -13.59 21.57
CA ALA A 30 52.12 -13.79 22.92
C ALA A 30 50.69 -13.25 23.11
N ALA A 31 50.33 -12.13 22.48
CA ALA A 31 48.98 -11.60 22.49
C ALA A 31 48.01 -12.50 21.70
N ALA A 32 48.42 -12.96 20.52
CA ALA A 32 47.63 -13.88 19.71
C ALA A 32 47.34 -15.20 20.43
N GLU A 33 48.32 -15.76 21.14
CA GLU A 33 48.12 -16.97 21.95
C GLU A 33 47.14 -16.74 23.11
N ARG A 34 47.23 -15.59 23.80
CA ARG A 34 46.27 -15.22 24.86
C ARG A 34 44.85 -15.08 24.31
N VAL A 35 44.67 -14.46 23.14
CA VAL A 35 43.35 -14.33 22.51
C VAL A 35 42.82 -15.69 22.07
N ARG A 36 43.66 -16.53 21.43
CA ARG A 36 43.28 -17.88 21.02
C ARG A 36 42.84 -18.74 22.21
N SER A 37 43.59 -18.70 23.31
CA SER A 37 43.23 -19.45 24.53
C SER A 37 41.98 -18.89 25.21
N ALA A 38 41.79 -17.57 25.26
CA ALA A 38 40.58 -16.96 25.81
C ALA A 38 39.32 -17.30 24.99
N VAL A 39 39.41 -17.25 23.65
CA VAL A 39 38.31 -17.65 22.76
C VAL A 39 38.01 -19.14 22.93
N ALA A 40 39.03 -20.00 22.94
CA ALA A 40 38.85 -21.44 23.16
C ALA A 40 38.16 -21.73 24.50
N ALA A 41 38.56 -21.03 25.58
CA ALA A 41 37.94 -21.16 26.89
C ALA A 41 36.49 -20.66 26.91
N ALA A 42 36.19 -19.52 26.25
CA ALA A 42 34.83 -19.00 26.13
C ALA A 42 33.92 -19.94 25.34
N THR A 43 34.43 -20.60 24.30
CA THR A 43 33.69 -21.60 23.53
C THR A 43 33.57 -22.94 24.26
N ALA A 44 34.56 -23.33 25.07
CA ALA A 44 34.50 -24.54 25.88
C ALA A 44 33.52 -24.41 27.04
N GLY A 45 33.42 -23.22 27.64
CA GLY A 45 32.37 -22.88 28.61
C GLY A 45 30.96 -22.80 28.01
N ALA A 46 30.85 -22.75 26.67
CA ALA A 46 29.60 -22.81 25.94
C ALA A 46 29.17 -24.25 25.56
N GLY A 47 29.88 -25.30 26.01
CA GLY A 47 29.40 -26.67 25.82
C GLY A 47 30.32 -27.78 26.32
N ALA A 48 30.10 -28.22 27.57
CA ALA A 48 30.40 -29.56 28.06
C ALA A 48 29.65 -29.81 29.40
N GLY A 49 28.33 -29.77 29.34
CA GLY A 49 27.45 -30.15 30.44
C GLY A 49 26.01 -30.09 29.93
N ASP A 50 25.35 -31.24 29.87
CA ASP A 50 23.95 -31.43 29.44
C ASP A 50 23.70 -31.47 27.92
N LEU A 51 24.37 -32.40 27.23
CA LEU A 51 24.03 -32.84 25.88
C LEU A 51 23.23 -34.15 25.89
N GLU A 52 22.22 -34.25 26.76
CA GLU A 52 21.18 -35.29 26.66
C GLU A 52 19.81 -34.63 26.83
N SER A 53 19.50 -33.66 25.95
CA SER A 53 18.16 -33.16 25.57
C SER A 53 18.28 -31.81 24.83
N SER A 54 19.15 -31.71 23.82
CA SER A 54 19.17 -30.50 22.99
C SER A 54 19.55 -30.83 21.55
N GLU A 55 18.53 -31.19 20.77
CA GLU A 55 18.51 -31.12 19.30
C GLU A 55 18.61 -29.65 18.79
N THR A 56 19.27 -28.77 19.54
CA THR A 56 19.45 -27.34 19.20
C THR A 56 20.94 -27.02 19.03
N SER A 57 21.71 -27.94 18.46
CA SER A 57 22.84 -27.54 17.60
C SER A 57 22.31 -27.38 16.18
N ALA A 58 21.26 -26.56 16.04
CA ALA A 58 20.90 -26.02 14.75
C ALA A 58 22.06 -25.11 14.36
N SER A 59 22.91 -25.65 13.49
CA SER A 59 23.90 -25.00 12.65
C SER A 59 23.94 -23.50 12.85
N ILE A 60 25.10 -22.95 13.23
CA ILE A 60 25.43 -21.56 12.91
C ILE A 60 25.55 -21.51 11.37
N GLU A 61 24.41 -21.66 10.71
CA GLU A 61 24.25 -21.65 9.28
C GLU A 61 24.44 -20.19 8.91
N THR A 62 25.51 -19.94 8.17
CA THR A 62 26.00 -18.61 7.90
C THR A 62 24.94 -17.86 7.11
N LEU A 63 24.22 -16.95 7.77
CA LEU A 63 23.16 -16.14 7.15
C LEU A 63 23.82 -15.17 6.17
N THR A 64 23.98 -15.62 4.93
CA THR A 64 24.70 -14.87 3.89
C THR A 64 23.77 -14.49 2.75
N ARG A 65 22.62 -15.15 2.63
CA ARG A 65 21.64 -14.89 1.56
C ARG A 65 20.31 -14.47 2.15
N CYS A 66 19.56 -13.68 1.37
CA CYS A 66 18.21 -13.25 1.73
C CYS A 66 17.27 -14.43 2.05
N ALA A 67 17.46 -15.58 1.40
CA ALA A 67 16.68 -16.80 1.64
C ALA A 67 16.83 -17.29 3.09
N ASP A 68 18.04 -17.24 3.65
CA ASP A 68 18.32 -17.72 5.01
C ASP A 68 17.59 -16.88 6.06
N TYR A 69 17.50 -15.56 5.83
CA TYR A 69 16.71 -14.65 6.66
C TYR A 69 15.21 -14.87 6.49
N GLN A 70 14.73 -15.09 5.25
CA GLN A 70 13.31 -15.34 4.95
C GLN A 70 12.80 -16.61 5.63
N ALA A 71 13.58 -17.69 5.61
CA ALA A 71 13.24 -18.95 6.27
C ALA A 71 13.02 -18.81 7.79
N ARG A 72 13.63 -17.80 8.43
CA ARG A 72 13.49 -17.53 9.87
C ARG A 72 12.35 -16.57 10.22
N MET A 73 11.75 -15.89 9.23
CA MET A 73 10.66 -14.94 9.47
C MET A 73 9.39 -15.56 10.09
N PRO A 74 8.98 -16.80 9.76
CA PRO A 74 7.86 -17.44 10.44
C PRO A 74 8.11 -17.61 11.95
N ALA A 75 9.30 -18.06 12.34
CA ALA A 75 9.69 -18.21 13.75
C ALA A 75 9.83 -16.84 14.45
N LEU A 76 10.30 -15.81 13.73
CA LEU A 76 10.31 -14.43 14.22
C LEU A 76 8.88 -13.93 14.52
N VAL A 77 7.92 -14.18 13.63
CA VAL A 77 6.51 -13.78 13.83
C VAL A 77 5.85 -14.60 14.94
N ALA A 78 6.20 -15.89 15.07
CA ALA A 78 5.75 -16.74 16.15
C ALA A 78 6.39 -16.42 17.51
N GLY A 79 7.43 -15.57 17.55
CA GLY A 79 8.14 -15.21 18.78
C GLY A 79 9.00 -16.34 19.35
N THR A 80 9.32 -17.37 18.56
CA THR A 80 10.08 -18.55 19.00
C THR A 80 11.55 -18.49 18.62
N LEU A 81 11.98 -17.41 17.97
CA LEU A 81 13.36 -17.25 17.49
C LEU A 81 14.31 -16.84 18.64
N PRO A 82 15.52 -17.43 18.76
CA PRO A 82 16.52 -17.01 19.75
C PRO A 82 16.88 -15.53 19.61
N GLU A 83 17.10 -14.86 20.74
CA GLU A 83 17.30 -13.40 20.81
C GLU A 83 18.40 -12.88 19.86
N ALA A 84 19.54 -13.56 19.79
CA ALA A 84 20.63 -13.18 18.89
C ALA A 84 20.21 -13.23 17.41
N GLN A 85 19.44 -14.25 17.01
CA GLN A 85 18.95 -14.40 15.63
C GLN A 85 17.82 -13.42 15.33
N ARG A 86 16.98 -13.10 16.31
CA ARG A 86 15.93 -12.08 16.21
C ARG A 86 16.51 -10.73 15.82
N LEU A 87 17.55 -10.28 16.52
CA LEU A 87 18.23 -9.03 16.23
C LEU A 87 18.80 -8.99 14.81
N LEU A 88 19.44 -10.06 14.35
CA LEU A 88 19.99 -10.19 12.99
C LEU A 88 18.91 -10.09 11.90
N VAL A 89 17.78 -10.78 12.06
CA VAL A 89 16.70 -10.76 11.08
C VAL A 89 16.02 -9.39 11.07
N GLU A 90 15.81 -8.77 12.23
CA GLU A 90 15.23 -7.44 12.33
C GLU A 90 16.09 -6.38 11.65
N ASP A 91 17.39 -6.39 11.89
CA ASP A 91 18.33 -5.46 11.27
C ASP A 91 18.32 -5.60 9.74
N HIS A 92 18.47 -6.82 9.23
CA HIS A 92 18.44 -7.09 7.80
C HIS A 92 17.12 -6.67 7.13
N THR A 93 15.97 -6.86 7.80
CA THR A 93 14.66 -6.44 7.25
C THR A 93 14.45 -4.92 7.24
N ARG A 94 15.22 -4.15 8.04
CA ARG A 94 15.20 -2.68 7.97
C ARG A 94 15.96 -2.19 6.73
N GLU A 95 17.04 -2.86 6.37
CA GLU A 95 17.88 -2.48 5.22
C GLU A 95 17.37 -3.05 3.88
N CYS A 96 16.89 -4.30 3.87
CA CYS A 96 16.54 -5.04 2.66
C CYS A 96 15.04 -4.98 2.32
N ILE A 97 14.68 -4.30 1.22
CA ILE A 97 13.29 -4.15 0.75
C ILE A 97 12.58 -5.50 0.47
N PRO A 98 13.19 -6.47 -0.25
CA PRO A 98 12.59 -7.79 -0.46
C PRO A 98 12.23 -8.50 0.85
N CYS A 99 13.17 -8.54 1.79
CA CYS A 99 12.98 -9.18 3.09
C CYS A 99 11.89 -8.47 3.92
N ARG A 100 11.81 -7.14 3.86
CA ARG A 100 10.70 -6.39 4.48
C ARG A 100 9.34 -6.76 3.93
N LYS A 101 9.21 -6.90 2.60
CA LYS A 101 7.95 -7.31 1.95
C LYS A 101 7.58 -8.74 2.32
N HIS A 102 8.57 -9.64 2.35
CA HIS A 102 8.37 -11.02 2.79
C HIS A 102 7.84 -11.07 4.23
N LEU A 103 8.47 -10.33 5.15
CA LEU A 103 8.04 -10.27 6.55
C LEU A 103 6.60 -9.75 6.70
N GLN A 104 6.20 -8.74 5.91
CA GLN A 104 4.83 -8.25 5.88
C GLN A 104 3.85 -9.33 5.39
N ALA A 105 4.22 -10.10 4.37
CA ALA A 105 3.39 -11.17 3.85
C ALA A 105 3.22 -12.31 4.87
N VAL A 106 4.30 -12.71 5.55
CA VAL A 106 4.26 -13.70 6.64
C VAL A 106 3.35 -13.22 7.78
N ARG A 107 3.48 -11.96 8.22
CA ARG A 107 2.61 -11.37 9.27
C ARG A 107 1.14 -11.31 8.86
N ALA A 108 0.85 -11.11 7.58
CA ALA A 108 -0.50 -11.10 7.05
C ALA A 108 -1.11 -12.50 6.91
N GLY A 109 -0.40 -13.57 7.31
CA GLY A 109 -0.84 -14.95 7.13
C GLY A 109 -0.94 -15.35 5.65
N ARG A 110 -0.35 -14.57 4.74
CA ARG A 110 -0.29 -14.91 3.33
C ARG A 110 0.87 -15.87 3.15
N ALA A 111 0.60 -17.08 2.67
CA ALA A 111 1.65 -17.99 2.23
C ALA A 111 2.54 -17.26 1.24
N VAL A 112 3.81 -17.05 1.60
CA VAL A 112 4.78 -16.48 0.67
C VAL A 112 5.14 -17.59 -0.31
N SER A 113 4.33 -17.72 -1.36
CA SER A 113 4.65 -18.60 -2.47
C SER A 113 5.84 -17.99 -3.20
N ASP A 114 6.93 -18.76 -3.29
CA ASP A 114 8.08 -18.50 -4.16
C ASP A 114 7.73 -18.74 -5.65
N ALA A 115 6.45 -18.63 -5.99
CA ALA A 115 5.97 -18.72 -7.35
C ALA A 115 6.40 -17.44 -8.09
N PRO A 116 6.87 -17.54 -9.35
CA PRO A 116 7.13 -16.36 -10.16
C PRO A 116 5.85 -15.51 -10.13
N SER A 117 6.01 -14.24 -9.76
CA SER A 117 4.91 -13.30 -9.67
C SER A 117 4.22 -13.23 -11.02
N GLY A 118 3.14 -14.00 -11.18
CA GLY A 118 2.21 -13.84 -12.29
C GLY A 118 1.68 -12.41 -12.26
N PRO A 119 1.28 -11.84 -13.42
CA PRO A 119 0.83 -10.46 -13.48
C PRO A 119 -0.33 -10.30 -12.50
N ALA A 120 -0.10 -9.48 -11.46
CA ALA A 120 -1.11 -9.14 -10.49
C ALA A 120 -2.31 -8.57 -11.25
N ALA A 121 -3.43 -9.30 -11.25
CA ALA A 121 -4.67 -8.80 -11.81
C ALA A 121 -4.98 -7.43 -11.15
N PRO A 122 -5.26 -6.37 -11.92
CA PRO A 122 -5.27 -5.03 -11.37
C PRO A 122 -6.56 -4.82 -10.57
N ALA A 123 -6.52 -5.12 -9.27
CA ALA A 123 -7.59 -4.81 -8.32
C ALA A 123 -7.95 -3.30 -8.26
N ARG A 124 -7.12 -2.43 -8.86
CA ARG A 124 -7.41 -0.99 -9.01
C ARG A 124 -8.41 -0.67 -10.12
N VAL A 125 -8.52 -1.51 -11.15
CA VAL A 125 -9.36 -1.23 -12.32
C VAL A 125 -10.85 -1.41 -11.98
N GLY A 126 -11.19 -2.40 -11.15
CA GLY A 126 -12.56 -2.62 -10.69
C GLY A 126 -13.16 -1.46 -9.88
N ARG A 127 -12.32 -0.70 -9.16
CA ARG A 127 -12.80 0.44 -8.35
C ARG A 127 -13.25 1.63 -9.21
N TYR A 128 -12.59 1.87 -10.33
CA TYR A 128 -12.98 2.94 -11.26
C TYR A 128 -14.26 2.59 -12.02
N TYR A 129 -14.42 1.32 -12.43
CA TYR A 129 -15.67 0.86 -13.07
C TYR A 129 -16.86 0.85 -12.11
N ALA A 130 -16.66 0.46 -10.84
CA ALA A 130 -17.71 0.53 -9.83
C ALA A 130 -18.14 1.99 -9.54
N ALA A 131 -17.20 2.93 -9.48
CA ALA A 131 -17.50 4.35 -9.32
C ALA A 131 -18.22 4.93 -10.54
N ALA A 132 -17.80 4.58 -11.76
CA ALA A 132 -18.45 5.02 -13.00
C ALA A 132 -19.89 4.50 -13.10
N ALA A 133 -20.13 3.24 -12.73
CA ALA A 133 -21.48 2.65 -12.73
C ALA A 133 -22.42 3.35 -11.73
N ALA A 134 -21.93 3.73 -10.55
CA ALA A 134 -22.73 4.46 -9.56
C ALA A 134 -23.13 5.86 -10.05
N VAL A 135 -22.20 6.60 -10.67
CA VAL A 135 -22.48 7.93 -11.23
C VAL A 135 -23.47 7.85 -12.39
N ALA A 136 -23.28 6.87 -13.29
CA ALA A 136 -24.20 6.64 -14.41
C ALA A 136 -25.62 6.27 -13.92
N GLY A 137 -25.71 5.43 -12.87
CA GLY A 137 -26.98 5.09 -12.23
C GLY A 137 -27.71 6.32 -11.70
N VAL A 138 -27.04 7.17 -10.89
CA VAL A 138 -27.64 8.38 -10.34
C VAL A 138 -28.08 9.36 -11.44
N ALA A 139 -27.28 9.52 -12.49
CA ALA A 139 -27.62 10.38 -13.62
C ALA A 139 -28.84 9.86 -14.38
N ALA A 140 -28.91 8.56 -14.67
CA ALA A 140 -30.05 7.95 -15.36
C ALA A 140 -31.34 8.07 -14.56
N THR A 141 -31.30 7.80 -13.24
CA THR A 141 -32.47 7.96 -12.37
C THR A 141 -32.91 9.42 -12.27
N GLY A 142 -31.95 10.36 -12.21
CA GLY A 142 -32.23 11.79 -12.22
C GLY A 142 -32.90 12.26 -13.52
N VAL A 143 -32.41 11.80 -14.68
CA VAL A 143 -33.01 12.10 -15.99
C VAL A 143 -34.42 11.53 -16.08
N TRP A 144 -34.62 10.27 -15.69
CA TRP A 144 -35.95 9.64 -15.70
C TRP A 144 -36.96 10.39 -14.83
N LEU A 145 -36.56 10.72 -13.59
CA LEU A 145 -37.42 11.47 -12.67
C LEU A 145 -37.68 12.90 -13.17
N SER A 146 -36.70 13.53 -13.82
CA SER A 146 -36.88 14.85 -14.43
C SER A 146 -37.89 14.82 -15.56
N GLN A 147 -37.89 13.79 -16.41
CA GLN A 147 -38.89 13.65 -17.46
C GLN A 147 -40.28 13.43 -16.87
N GLN A 148 -40.39 12.70 -15.76
CA GLN A 148 -41.69 12.44 -15.12
C GLN A 148 -42.26 13.64 -14.35
N ILE A 149 -41.41 14.52 -13.82
CA ILE A 149 -41.86 15.70 -13.04
C ILE A 149 -41.99 16.95 -13.92
N LEU A 150 -41.10 17.15 -14.88
CA LEU A 150 -41.05 18.38 -15.70
C LEU A 150 -41.80 18.26 -17.03
N GLN A 151 -42.26 17.07 -17.45
CA GLN A 151 -43.17 16.99 -18.59
C GLN A 151 -44.59 17.32 -18.11
N PRO A 152 -45.14 18.50 -18.45
CA PRO A 152 -46.57 18.70 -18.30
C PRO A 152 -47.30 17.69 -19.20
N PRO A 153 -48.47 17.19 -18.78
CA PRO A 153 -49.30 16.33 -19.63
C PRO A 153 -49.47 17.02 -20.98
N GLN A 154 -49.03 16.36 -22.05
CA GLN A 154 -49.14 16.84 -23.44
C GLN A 154 -50.58 16.72 -23.97
N ASP A 155 -51.48 16.28 -23.11
CA ASP A 155 -52.89 16.14 -23.30
C ASP A 155 -53.51 17.55 -23.18
N GLY A 156 -53.18 18.42 -24.13
CA GLY A 156 -53.63 19.80 -24.23
C GLY A 156 -55.12 19.93 -24.52
N ILE A 157 -55.97 19.01 -24.07
CA ILE A 157 -57.42 19.12 -24.26
C ILE A 157 -57.98 19.94 -23.09
N VAL A 158 -58.24 21.22 -23.33
CA VAL A 158 -58.88 22.11 -22.37
C VAL A 158 -60.38 22.09 -22.64
N GLN A 159 -61.18 21.84 -21.60
CA GLN A 159 -62.64 21.95 -21.69
C GLN A 159 -63.11 23.36 -21.35
N VAL A 160 -64.05 23.87 -22.13
CA VAL A 160 -64.71 25.15 -21.87
C VAL A 160 -65.67 24.97 -20.68
N GLN A 161 -65.29 25.45 -19.49
CA GLN A 161 -66.12 25.30 -18.29
C GLN A 161 -67.27 26.32 -18.22
N ASN A 162 -67.04 27.57 -18.64
CA ASN A 162 -68.08 28.61 -18.67
C ASN A 162 -67.75 29.64 -19.76
N VAL A 163 -68.76 30.14 -20.44
CA VAL A 163 -68.66 31.20 -21.45
C VAL A 163 -69.61 32.33 -21.07
N ASP A 164 -69.07 33.43 -20.53
CA ASP A 164 -69.81 34.68 -20.39
C ASP A 164 -69.74 35.47 -21.71
N GLY A 165 -70.58 35.10 -22.67
CA GLY A 165 -70.66 35.73 -23.99
C GLY A 165 -70.68 34.72 -25.15
N ARG A 166 -70.11 35.09 -26.30
CA ARG A 166 -69.92 34.19 -27.45
C ARG A 166 -68.44 34.00 -27.73
N MET A 167 -67.96 32.76 -27.62
CA MET A 167 -66.58 32.38 -27.92
C MET A 167 -66.51 31.65 -29.26
N PHE A 168 -65.45 31.89 -30.02
CA PHE A 168 -65.20 31.25 -31.32
C PHE A 168 -63.74 30.83 -31.40
N VAL A 169 -63.48 29.72 -32.10
CA VAL A 169 -62.12 29.31 -32.46
C VAL A 169 -61.92 29.51 -33.97
N ALA A 170 -60.73 29.95 -34.35
CA ALA A 170 -60.33 29.98 -35.75
C ALA A 170 -59.91 28.57 -36.16
N ALA A 171 -60.56 27.99 -37.18
CA ALA A 171 -60.13 26.71 -37.71
C ALA A 171 -58.68 26.81 -38.22
N SER A 172 -57.81 25.88 -37.79
CA SER A 172 -56.35 25.89 -38.03
C SER A 172 -55.95 25.64 -39.49
N GLY A 173 -56.86 25.80 -40.45
CA GLY A 173 -56.66 25.47 -41.85
C GLY A 173 -57.29 26.51 -42.78
N GLY A 174 -56.47 27.48 -43.21
CA GLY A 174 -56.59 28.23 -44.47
C GLY A 174 -57.74 29.23 -44.61
N ASP A 175 -58.93 28.89 -44.15
CA ASP A 175 -60.14 29.68 -44.32
C ASP A 175 -60.66 30.08 -42.94
N SER A 176 -60.77 31.39 -42.69
CA SER A 176 -61.14 31.97 -41.39
C SER A 176 -62.62 31.75 -41.04
N GLU A 177 -63.07 30.50 -41.03
CA GLU A 177 -64.38 30.11 -40.54
C GLU A 177 -64.35 30.05 -39.01
N LEU A 178 -65.16 30.91 -38.39
CA LEU A 178 -65.29 31.01 -36.95
C LEU A 178 -66.34 30.00 -36.47
N VAL A 179 -65.90 28.95 -35.79
CA VAL A 179 -66.81 27.95 -35.20
C VAL A 179 -67.16 28.38 -33.77
N PRO A 180 -68.45 28.55 -33.44
CA PRO A 180 -68.86 28.91 -32.08
C PRO A 180 -68.65 27.73 -31.11
N LEU A 181 -68.14 28.02 -29.93
CA LEU A 181 -67.87 27.05 -28.86
C LEU A 181 -68.93 27.14 -27.76
N ALA A 182 -69.38 25.99 -27.28
CA ALA A 182 -70.30 25.85 -26.15
C ALA A 182 -69.56 25.34 -24.90
N PRO A 183 -70.10 25.58 -23.69
CA PRO A 183 -69.61 24.94 -22.48
C PRO A 183 -69.63 23.41 -22.61
N GLY A 184 -68.52 22.76 -22.26
CA GLY A 184 -68.31 21.32 -22.42
C GLY A 184 -67.55 20.92 -23.68
N ASP A 185 -67.34 21.83 -24.64
CA ASP A 185 -66.53 21.54 -25.83
C ASP A 185 -65.05 21.41 -25.46
N ALA A 186 -64.40 20.42 -26.07
CA ALA A 186 -62.98 20.12 -25.93
C ALA A 186 -62.18 20.86 -27.01
N ILE A 187 -61.20 21.67 -26.60
CA ILE A 187 -60.33 22.42 -27.50
C ILE A 187 -58.90 21.93 -27.31
N ASP A 188 -58.20 21.69 -28.41
CA ASP A 188 -56.76 21.49 -28.39
C ASP A 188 -56.08 22.83 -28.09
N GLY A 189 -55.63 23.00 -26.86
CA GLY A 189 -54.96 24.16 -26.31
C GLY A 189 -53.50 24.25 -26.78
N GLY A 190 -53.30 24.02 -28.08
CA GLY A 190 -52.00 23.98 -28.75
C GLY A 190 -51.06 25.06 -28.23
N VAL A 191 -49.88 24.63 -27.79
CA VAL A 191 -48.76 25.50 -27.45
C VAL A 191 -48.00 25.94 -28.70
#